data_AF-A0A832FX61-F1
#
_entry.id   AF-A0A832FX61-F1
#
_cell.length_a   1.000
_cell.length_b   1.000
_cell.length_c   1.000
_cell.angle_alpha   90.00
_cell.angle_beta   90.00
_cell.angle_gamma   90.00
#
_symmetry.space_group_name_H-M   'P 1'
#
loop_
_entity.id
_entity.type
_entity.pdbx_description
1 polymer ?
#
loop_
_entity_poly.entity_id
_entity_poly.type
_entity_poly.pdbx_seq_one_letter_code
_entity_poly.pdbx_strand_id
1 'polypeptide(L)'
;MLTGHIKIAYKDGKLTDVDLENPVNWWPIEQDYFIDDFAFMRPEAIPPRVNLKSGIVRVLDPVAFKGKGGHVPGGAGTVLAIPLYPSSELKNLTVSASANEVIIGLLGVTLME
;
A
#
# COMPACT_ATOMS: atom_id res chain seq x y z
N MET A 1 10.95 -6.90 -0.44
CA MET A 1 10.64 -8.05 -1.34
C MET A 1 9.47 -7.64 -2.22
N LEU A 2 9.63 -7.77 -3.54
CA LEU A 2 8.58 -7.44 -4.51
C LEU A 2 7.42 -8.44 -4.42
N THR A 3 6.24 -7.92 -4.16
CA THR A 3 5.02 -8.72 -3.93
C THR A 3 4.03 -8.58 -5.09
N GLY A 4 3.98 -7.39 -5.69
CA GLY A 4 3.18 -7.08 -6.87
C GLY A 4 3.54 -5.72 -7.41
N HIS A 5 2.78 -5.25 -8.39
CA HIS A 5 2.99 -3.93 -8.99
C HIS A 5 1.65 -3.30 -9.39
N ILE A 6 1.63 -1.96 -9.36
CA ILE A 6 0.55 -1.14 -9.88
C ILE A 6 1.10 -0.34 -11.05
N LYS A 7 0.56 -0.60 -12.25
CA LYS A 7 0.92 0.12 -13.47
C LYS A 7 -0.23 1.01 -13.91
N ILE A 8 0.06 2.30 -14.09
CA ILE A 8 -0.87 3.30 -14.59
C ILE A 8 -0.39 3.75 -15.95
N ALA A 9 -1.19 3.44 -16.98
CA ALA A 9 -0.92 3.86 -18.35
C ALA A 9 -1.72 5.11 -18.70
N TYR A 10 -1.09 6.00 -19.45
CA TYR A 10 -1.68 7.25 -19.93
C TYR A 10 -1.89 7.19 -21.44
N LYS A 11 -2.82 7.99 -21.97
CA LYS A 11 -3.12 8.00 -23.42
C LYS A 11 -1.96 8.54 -24.27
N ASP A 12 -1.11 9.38 -23.70
CA ASP A 12 0.09 9.93 -24.34
C ASP A 12 1.29 8.96 -24.34
N GLY A 13 1.12 7.73 -23.83
CA GLY A 13 2.15 6.70 -23.78
C GLY A 13 3.05 6.74 -22.54
N LYS A 14 2.88 7.71 -21.64
CA LYS A 14 3.56 7.69 -20.34
C LYS A 14 3.09 6.51 -19.49
N LEU A 15 3.91 6.17 -18.50
CA LEU A 15 3.63 5.14 -17.50
C LEU A 15 4.04 5.65 -16.11
N THR A 16 3.23 5.33 -15.10
CA THR A 16 3.63 5.34 -13.69
C THR A 16 3.65 3.89 -13.23
N ASP A 17 4.73 3.46 -12.61
CA ASP A 17 4.89 2.11 -12.05
C ASP A 17 5.19 2.22 -10.56
N VAL A 18 4.52 1.39 -9.76
CA VAL A 18 4.68 1.36 -8.31
C VAL A 18 4.79 -0.09 -7.87
N ASP A 19 5.97 -0.46 -7.39
CA ASP A 19 6.21 -1.75 -6.77
C ASP A 19 5.51 -1.83 -5.42
N LEU A 20 4.87 -2.97 -5.16
CA LEU A 20 4.28 -3.31 -3.87
C LEU A 20 5.27 -4.16 -3.09
N GLU A 21 5.89 -3.57 -2.09
CA GLU A 21 7.02 -4.14 -1.37
C GLU A 21 6.77 -4.27 0.13
N ASN A 22 7.10 -5.45 0.65
CA ASN A 22 7.22 -5.68 2.08
C ASN A 22 8.60 -5.22 2.59
N PRO A 23 8.68 -4.60 3.79
CA PRO A 23 7.62 -4.05 4.61
C PRO A 23 7.55 -2.53 4.38
N VAL A 24 7.28 -2.07 3.15
CA VAL A 24 7.31 -0.65 2.78
C VAL A 24 5.87 -0.18 2.53
N ASN A 25 5.36 -0.40 1.34
CA ASN A 25 4.00 0.00 0.95
C ASN A 25 3.04 -1.18 0.78
N TRP A 26 3.52 -2.41 0.96
CA TRP A 26 2.71 -3.62 1.07
C TRP A 26 2.77 -4.14 2.52
N TRP A 27 1.59 -4.44 3.08
CA TRP A 27 1.44 -4.92 4.46
C TRP A 27 0.48 -6.11 4.45
N PRO A 28 0.70 -7.13 5.28
CA PRO A 28 -0.22 -8.23 5.41
C PRO A 28 -1.63 -7.75 5.79
N ILE A 29 -2.64 -8.48 5.32
CA ILE A 29 -4.03 -8.12 5.58
C ILE A 29 -4.40 -8.39 7.03
N GLU A 30 -3.90 -9.47 7.61
CA GLU A 30 -4.26 -9.97 8.94
C GLU A 30 -3.47 -9.35 10.10
N GLN A 31 -2.44 -8.55 9.80
CA GLN A 31 -1.51 -8.03 10.80
C GLN A 31 -0.82 -6.73 10.38
N ASP A 32 -0.42 -5.95 11.38
CA ASP A 32 0.48 -4.82 11.24
C ASP A 32 1.91 -5.25 11.60
N TYR A 33 2.91 -4.78 10.84
CA TYR A 33 4.32 -5.05 11.14
C TYR A 33 4.72 -4.58 12.53
N PHE A 34 5.51 -5.41 13.21
CA PHE A 34 6.23 -5.00 14.40
C PHE A 34 7.45 -4.18 13.97
N ILE A 35 7.27 -2.85 13.92
CA ILE A 35 8.34 -1.93 13.53
C ILE A 35 9.31 -1.76 14.72
N ASP A 36 10.59 -2.02 14.46
CA ASP A 36 11.70 -1.84 15.40
C ASP A 36 12.91 -1.15 14.73
N ASP A 37 14.03 -0.97 15.44
CA ASP A 37 15.25 -0.41 14.86
C ASP A 37 16.13 -1.48 14.17
N PHE A 38 15.64 -2.71 14.02
CA PHE A 38 16.43 -3.85 13.56
C PHE A 38 15.84 -4.44 12.28
N ALA A 39 15.09 -5.55 12.38
CA ALA A 39 14.62 -6.30 11.22
C ALA A 39 13.53 -5.57 10.42
N PHE A 40 12.88 -4.57 11.02
CA PHE A 40 11.77 -3.82 10.42
C PHE A 40 11.96 -2.30 10.50
N MET A 41 13.21 -1.83 10.50
CA MET A 41 13.52 -0.41 10.47
C MET A 41 12.91 0.26 9.24
N ARG A 42 12.13 1.33 9.45
CA ARG A 42 11.53 2.13 8.39
C ARG A 42 11.75 3.63 8.63
N PRO A 43 12.52 4.32 7.76
CA PRO A 43 12.67 5.77 7.82
C PRO A 43 11.50 6.53 7.16
N GLU A 44 10.65 5.84 6.41
CA GLU A 44 9.53 6.39 5.64
C GLU A 44 8.20 6.36 6.40
N ALA A 45 7.23 7.15 5.93
CA ALA A 45 5.89 7.15 6.48
C ALA A 45 5.21 5.77 6.37
N ILE A 46 4.35 5.46 7.34
CA ILE A 46 3.48 4.28 7.27
C ILE A 46 2.25 4.67 6.43
N PRO A 47 1.95 3.95 5.32
CA PRO A 47 0.75 4.23 4.56
C PRO A 47 -0.51 4.08 5.44
N PRO A 48 -1.56 4.88 5.23
CA PRO A 48 -2.79 4.74 6.01
C PRO A 48 -3.38 3.33 5.90
N ARG A 49 -3.90 2.83 7.01
CA ARG A 49 -4.48 1.49 7.14
C ARG A 49 -5.98 1.59 7.38
N VAL A 50 -6.81 0.87 6.64
CA VAL A 50 -8.26 0.82 6.85
C VAL A 50 -8.62 -0.52 7.45
N ASN A 51 -9.13 -0.53 8.68
CA ASN A 51 -9.62 -1.77 9.30
C ASN A 51 -10.88 -2.22 8.57
N LEU A 52 -10.81 -3.35 7.86
CA LEU A 52 -11.87 -3.78 6.94
C LEU A 52 -13.17 -4.11 7.66
N LYS A 53 -13.08 -4.58 8.91
CA LYS A 53 -14.25 -4.90 9.73
C LYS A 53 -15.05 -3.66 10.17
N SER A 54 -14.38 -2.53 10.42
CA SER A 54 -15.00 -1.35 11.04
C SER A 54 -15.01 -0.10 10.15
N GLY A 55 -14.24 -0.08 9.05
CA GLY A 55 -14.04 1.09 8.21
C GLY A 55 -13.15 2.18 8.85
N ILE A 56 -12.60 1.96 10.05
CA ILE A 56 -11.75 2.95 10.73
C ILE A 56 -10.43 3.08 9.96
N VAL A 57 -10.10 4.33 9.58
CA VAL A 57 -8.81 4.69 8.99
C VAL A 57 -7.83 5.02 10.11
N ARG A 58 -6.65 4.41 10.06
CA ARG A 58 -5.53 4.61 10.97
C ARG A 58 -4.37 5.24 10.21
N VAL A 59 -3.98 6.45 10.60
CA VAL A 59 -2.73 7.08 10.19
C VAL A 59 -1.74 6.86 11.32
N LEU A 60 -0.73 6.03 11.08
CA LEU A 60 0.19 5.57 12.11
C LEU A 60 1.46 6.42 12.08
N ASP A 61 1.75 7.10 13.19
CA ASP A 61 3.04 7.75 13.38
C ASP A 61 4.12 6.68 13.62
N PRO A 62 5.21 6.64 12.83
CA PRO A 62 6.23 5.59 12.96
C PRO A 62 6.87 5.51 14.35
N VAL A 63 7.11 6.66 14.99
CA VAL A 63 7.77 6.73 16.31
C VAL A 63 6.83 6.19 17.39
N ALA A 64 5.57 6.63 17.38
CA ALA A 64 4.57 6.19 18.34
C ALA A 64 4.10 4.74 18.10
N PHE A 65 4.22 4.24 16.86
CA PHE A 65 3.80 2.89 16.48
C PHE A 65 4.89 1.82 16.70
N LYS A 66 6.13 2.23 16.94
CA LYS A 66 7.25 1.31 17.22
C LYS A 66 6.90 0.30 18.30
N GLY A 67 7.12 -0.98 18.00
CA GLY A 67 6.84 -2.11 18.88
C GLY A 67 5.35 -2.43 19.11
N LYS A 68 4.42 -1.83 18.35
CA LYS A 68 2.96 -2.00 18.52
C LYS A 68 2.28 -2.80 17.41
N GLY A 69 3.06 -3.41 16.51
CA GLY A 69 2.54 -4.33 15.49
C GLY A 69 1.82 -5.53 16.09
N GLY A 70 1.05 -6.26 15.27
CA GLY A 70 0.30 -7.42 15.71
C GLY A 70 -0.96 -7.67 14.88
N HIS A 71 -1.76 -8.64 15.34
CA HIS A 71 -2.97 -9.05 14.65
C HIS A 71 -4.01 -7.93 14.54
N VAL A 72 -4.64 -7.82 13.36
CA VAL A 72 -5.74 -6.89 13.11
C VAL A 72 -7.05 -7.68 12.93
N PRO A 73 -8.00 -7.61 13.89
CA PRO A 73 -9.24 -8.35 13.79
C PRO A 73 -10.07 -8.00 12.55
N GLY A 74 -10.31 -9.00 11.69
CA GLY A 74 -11.00 -8.82 10.40
C GLY A 74 -10.16 -8.14 9.31
N GLY A 75 -8.87 -7.94 9.58
CA GLY A 75 -7.87 -7.45 8.64
C GLY A 75 -7.90 -5.95 8.38
N ALA A 76 -6.85 -5.47 7.71
CA ALA A 76 -6.70 -4.10 7.25
C ALA A 76 -6.19 -4.00 5.81
N GLY A 77 -6.79 -3.09 5.05
CA GLY A 77 -6.31 -2.68 3.74
C GLY A 77 -5.31 -1.54 3.85
N THR A 78 -4.45 -1.40 2.84
CA THR A 78 -3.45 -0.33 2.75
C THR A 78 -3.91 0.71 1.73
N VAL A 79 -3.86 1.99 2.08
CA VAL A 79 -4.16 3.11 1.18
C VAL A 79 -2.85 3.65 0.61
N LEU A 80 -2.77 3.74 -0.72
CA LEU A 80 -1.62 4.27 -1.42
C LEU A 80 -1.98 5.58 -2.12
N ALA A 81 -1.17 6.61 -1.90
CA ALA A 81 -1.18 7.83 -2.68
C ALA A 81 -0.10 7.71 -3.76
N ILE A 82 -0.52 7.62 -5.02
CA ILE A 82 0.39 7.46 -6.16
C ILE A 82 0.45 8.78 -6.92
N PRO A 83 1.61 9.45 -6.98
CA PRO A 83 1.78 10.64 -7.81
C PRO A 83 1.54 10.32 -9.29
N LEU A 84 0.74 11.16 -9.96
CA LEU A 84 0.39 11.01 -11.37
C LEU A 84 0.96 12.17 -12.20
N TYR A 85 0.97 12.01 -13.52
CA TYR A 85 1.24 13.11 -14.44
C TYR A 85 -0.02 13.99 -14.58
N PRO A 86 -0.06 15.21 -14.03
CA PRO A 86 -1.30 16.01 -13.94
C PRO A 86 -1.81 16.47 -15.32
N SER A 87 -0.94 16.57 -16.32
CA SER A 87 -1.29 16.98 -17.68
C SER A 87 -1.67 15.82 -18.59
N SER A 88 -1.68 14.58 -18.09
CA SER A 88 -1.82 13.38 -18.92
C SER A 88 -3.12 12.65 -18.57
N GLU A 89 -3.93 12.36 -19.59
CA GLU A 89 -5.19 11.61 -19.39
C GLU A 89 -4.90 10.13 -19.10
N LEU A 90 -5.51 9.61 -18.04
CA LEU A 90 -5.42 8.19 -17.66
C LEU A 90 -6.08 7.30 -18.73
N LYS A 91 -5.45 6.15 -19.01
CA LYS A 91 -5.96 5.13 -19.92
C LYS A 91 -6.45 3.90 -19.16
N ASN A 92 -5.60 3.33 -18.31
CA ASN A 92 -5.95 2.19 -17.45
C ASN A 92 -5.02 2.10 -16.25
N LEU A 93 -5.50 1.41 -15.22
CA LEU A 93 -4.72 0.96 -14.08
C LEU A 93 -4.74 -0.56 -14.07
N THR A 94 -3.56 -1.16 -13.96
CA THR A 94 -3.37 -2.61 -13.83
C THR A 94 -2.73 -2.91 -12.49
N VAL A 95 -3.35 -3.81 -11.73
CA VAL A 95 -2.77 -4.38 -10.50
C VAL A 95 -2.38 -5.81 -10.80
N SER A 96 -1.18 -6.22 -10.38
CA SER A 96 -0.68 -7.57 -10.63
C SER A 96 0.09 -8.10 -9.44
N ALA A 97 -0.19 -9.34 -9.05
CA ALA A 97 0.64 -10.07 -8.12
C ALA A 97 1.88 -10.61 -8.86
N SER A 98 3.05 -10.49 -8.25
CA SER A 98 4.32 -10.93 -8.85
C SER A 98 5.01 -12.02 -8.05
N ALA A 99 4.65 -12.20 -6.78
CA ALA A 99 5.15 -13.26 -5.92
C ALA A 99 4.21 -14.47 -5.87
N ASN A 100 4.77 -15.65 -5.63
CA ASN A 100 4.01 -16.87 -5.40
C ASN A 100 3.12 -16.71 -4.16
N GLU A 101 1.93 -17.34 -4.20
CA GLU A 101 0.99 -17.40 -3.07
C GLU A 101 0.48 -16.04 -2.57
N VAL A 102 0.64 -14.98 -3.37
CA VAL A 102 0.13 -13.64 -3.07
C VAL A 102 -1.16 -13.39 -3.84
N ILE A 103 -2.19 -12.97 -3.10
CA ILE A 103 -3.45 -12.48 -3.66
C ILE A 103 -3.54 -10.98 -3.36
N ILE A 104 -3.81 -10.19 -4.39
CA ILE A 104 -3.98 -8.74 -4.26
C ILE A 104 -5.42 -8.38 -4.57
N GLY A 105 -6.11 -7.78 -3.59
CA GLY A 105 -7.46 -7.25 -3.74
C GLY A 105 -7.44 -5.73 -3.85
N LEU A 106 -7.97 -5.18 -4.93
CA LEU A 106 -8.25 -3.75 -5.07
C LEU A 106 -9.66 -3.47 -4.55
N LEU A 107 -9.78 -2.73 -3.44
CA LEU A 107 -11.08 -2.40 -2.83
C LEU A 107 -11.72 -1.14 -3.44
N GLY A 108 -10.90 -0.20 -3.91
CA GLY A 108 -11.37 1.04 -4.49
C GLY A 108 -10.21 1.87 -5.03
N VAL A 109 -10.51 2.74 -5.97
CA VAL A 109 -9.58 3.71 -6.54
C VAL A 109 -10.34 4.99 -6.83
N THR A 110 -9.70 6.13 -6.58
CA THR A 110 -10.22 7.45 -6.92
C THR A 110 -9.09 8.30 -7.47
N LEU A 111 -9.43 9.23 -8.35
CA LEU A 111 -8.55 10.32 -8.73
C LEU A 111 -8.74 11.46 -7.71
N MET A 112 -7.64 12.13 -7.35
CA MET A 112 -7.66 13.31 -6.49
C MET A 112 -7.11 14.49 -7.29
N GLU A 113 -7.72 15.67 -7.11
CA GLU A 113 -7.31 16.95 -7.71
C GLU A 113 -6.20 17.63 -6.90
#